data_AF-A0A2S6SRT3-F1
#
_entry.id   AF-A0A2S6SRT3-F1
#
_cell.length_a   1.000
_cell.length_b   1.000
_cell.length_c   1.000
_cell.angle_alpha   90.00
_cell.angle_beta   90.00
_cell.angle_gamma   90.00
#
_symmetry.space_group_name_H-M   'P 1'
#
loop_
_entity.id
_entity.type
_entity.pdbx_description
1 polymer ?
#
loop_
_entity_poly.entity_id
_entity_poly.type
_entity_poly.pdbx_seq_one_letter_code
_entity_poly.pdbx_strand_id
1 'polypeptide(L)' 'MRFYFFLIFLIFCISCGYPDIDTVPSFEDLKLTKEESIDLCKLASPDKEELIKCIESIDNE' A
#
# COMPACT_ATOMS: atom_id res chain seq x y z
N MET A 1 -22.39 21.11 33.42
CA MET A 1 -21.23 20.20 33.24
C MET A 1 -21.53 18.98 32.38
N ARG A 2 -22.53 18.14 32.70
CA ARG A 2 -22.81 16.89 31.95
C ARG A 2 -23.18 17.07 30.47
N PHE A 3 -23.93 18.13 30.15
CA PHE A 3 -24.31 18.51 28.79
C PHE A 3 -23.11 19.00 27.95
N TYR A 4 -22.19 19.75 28.57
CA TYR A 4 -20.99 20.26 27.91
C TYR A 4 -20.07 19.14 27.45
N PHE A 5 -19.94 18.09 28.26
CA PHE A 5 -19.15 16.90 27.92
C PHE A 5 -19.73 16.16 26.70
N PHE A 6 -21.06 16.05 26.63
CA PHE A 6 -21.75 15.45 25.49
C PHE A 6 -21.53 16.26 24.20
N LEU A 7 -21.53 17.58 24.30
CA LEU A 7 -21.34 18.49 23.17
C LEU A 7 -19.90 18.41 22.62
N ILE A 8 -18.90 18.29 23.50
CA ILE A 8 -17.49 18.09 23.12
C ILE A 8 -17.30 16.73 22.42
N PHE A 9 -17.92 15.67 22.94
CA PHE A 9 -17.86 14.34 22.33
C PHE A 9 -18.46 14.31 20.92
N LEU A 10 -19.60 14.98 20.74
CA LEU A 10 -20.27 15.07 19.44
C LEU A 10 -19.44 15.83 18.39
N ILE A 11 -18.78 16.93 18.79
CA ILE A 11 -17.85 17.66 17.92
C ILE A 11 -16.68 16.78 17.49
N PHE A 12 -16.12 15.99 18.42
CA PHE A 12 -15.00 15.08 18.13
C PHE A 12 -15.36 13.97 17.13
N CYS A 13 -16.56 13.38 17.27
CA CYS A 13 -17.03 12.35 16.34
C CYS A 13 -17.30 12.88 14.92
N ILE A 14 -17.63 14.17 14.77
CA ILE A 14 -17.87 14.77 13.44
C ILE A 14 -16.58 15.32 12.82
N SER A 15 -15.60 15.72 13.64
CA SER A 15 -14.31 16.23 13.14
C SER A 15 -13.39 15.14 12.59
N CYS A 16 -13.58 13.89 13.02
CA CYS A 16 -12.84 12.74 12.49
C CYS A 16 -13.81 11.76 11.84
N GLY A 17 -14.06 11.95 10.55
CA GLY A 17 -14.59 10.86 9.73
C GLY A 17 -13.50 9.80 9.59
N TYR A 18 -13.77 8.56 9.98
CA TYR A 18 -12.88 7.45 9.65
C TYR A 18 -12.92 7.32 8.12
N PRO A 19 -11.83 7.66 7.40
CA PRO A 19 -11.82 7.53 5.95
C PRO A 19 -12.08 6.06 5.62
N ASP A 20 -12.86 5.81 4.57
CA ASP A 20 -13.16 4.47 4.12
C ASP A 20 -11.84 3.74 3.80
N ILE A 21 -11.39 2.90 4.71
CA ILE A 21 -10.12 2.15 4.58
C ILE A 21 -10.23 1.02 3.57
N ASP A 22 -11.44 0.72 3.09
CA ASP A 22 -11.66 -0.30 2.07
C ASP A 22 -11.23 0.22 0.67
N THR A 23 -10.83 1.50 0.57
CA THR A 23 -10.18 2.02 -0.63
C THR A 23 -8.72 1.56 -0.67
N VAL A 24 -8.47 0.42 -1.33
CA VAL A 24 -7.11 0.01 -1.73
C VAL A 24 -6.56 1.09 -2.67
N PRO A 25 -5.34 1.62 -2.42
CA PRO A 25 -4.75 2.61 -3.31
C PRO A 25 -4.60 2.05 -4.73
N SER A 26 -4.85 2.90 -5.74
CA SER A 26 -4.52 2.55 -7.13
C SER A 26 -3.00 2.48 -7.29
N PHE A 27 -2.51 1.41 -7.90
CA PHE A 27 -1.09 1.22 -8.21
C PHE A 27 -0.75 1.63 -9.66
N GLU A 28 -1.68 2.29 -10.37
CA GLU A 28 -1.51 2.68 -11.77
C GLU A 28 -0.28 3.57 -12.01
N ASP A 29 0.08 4.40 -11.02
CA ASP A 29 1.24 5.29 -11.09
C ASP A 29 2.47 4.77 -10.31
N LEU A 30 2.42 3.54 -9.80
CA LEU A 30 3.53 2.96 -9.04
C LEU A 30 4.67 2.58 -10.00
N LYS A 31 5.67 3.46 -10.12
CA LYS A 31 6.93 3.14 -10.81
C LYS A 31 7.91 2.51 -9.84
N LEU A 32 8.08 1.20 -9.95
CA LEU A 32 9.13 0.48 -9.24
C LEU A 32 10.48 0.79 -9.83
N THR A 33 11.48 0.97 -8.97
CA THR A 33 12.87 0.99 -9.39
C THR A 33 13.32 -0.40 -9.82
N LYS A 34 14.39 -0.49 -10.64
CA LYS A 34 14.94 -1.80 -11.05
C LYS A 34 15.30 -2.68 -9.85
N GLU A 35 15.84 -2.08 -8.79
CA GLU A 35 16.20 -2.79 -7.56
C GLU A 35 14.97 -3.37 -6.85
N GLU A 36 13.90 -2.58 -6.70
CA GLU A 36 12.64 -3.04 -6.10
C GLU A 36 11.98 -4.15 -6.93
N SER A 37 12.00 -4.04 -8.26
CA SER A 37 11.50 -5.08 -9.17
C SER A 37 12.28 -6.40 -9.03
N ILE A 38 13.61 -6.32 -8.90
CA ILE A 38 14.48 -7.49 -8.68
C ILE A 38 14.21 -8.12 -7.30
N ASP A 39 14.00 -7.31 -6.27
CA ASP A 39 13.68 -7.81 -4.93
C ASP A 39 12.30 -8.48 -4.87
N LEU A 40 11.33 -7.99 -5.66
CA LEU A 40 10.05 -8.67 -5.84
C LEU A 40 10.22 -10.02 -6.55
N CYS A 41 11.07 -10.14 -7.57
CA CYS A 41 11.37 -11.43 -8.19
C CYS A 41 11.92 -12.44 -7.17
N LYS A 42 12.82 -12.01 -6.27
CA LYS A 42 13.37 -12.87 -5.21
C LYS A 42 12.32 -13.35 -4.21
N LEU A 43 11.28 -12.54 -3.96
CA LEU A 43 10.19 -12.87 -3.03
C LEU A 43 9.11 -13.74 -3.67
N ALA A 44 8.80 -13.51 -4.95
CA ALA A 44 7.71 -14.16 -5.67
C ALA A 44 8.10 -15.54 -6.24
N SER A 45 9.37 -15.74 -6.58
CA SER A 45 9.83 -16.97 -7.20
C SER A 45 10.44 -17.94 -6.16
N PRO A 46 9.77 -19.06 -5.84
CA PRO A 46 10.37 -20.10 -5.00
C PRO A 46 11.48 -20.86 -5.76
N ASP A 47 11.44 -20.86 -7.10
CA ASP A 47 12.34 -21.59 -7.97
C ASP A 47 13.40 -20.69 -8.63
N LYS A 48 14.64 -21.20 -8.69
CA LYS A 48 15.79 -20.47 -9.25
C LYS A 48 15.65 -20.16 -10.73
N GLU A 49 14.99 -21.02 -11.49
CA GLU A 49 14.82 -20.83 -12.94
C GLU A 49 13.81 -19.73 -13.26
N GLU A 50 12.74 -19.62 -12.47
CA GLU A 50 11.75 -18.54 -12.57
C GLU A 50 12.34 -17.19 -12.12
N LEU A 51 13.18 -17.20 -11.08
CA LEU A 51 13.92 -16.03 -10.63
C LEU A 51 14.81 -15.45 -11.74
N ILE A 52 15.56 -16.30 -12.44
CA ILE A 52 16.47 -15.86 -13.53
C ILE A 52 15.67 -15.25 -14.67
N LYS A 53 14.58 -15.89 -15.10
CA LYS A 53 13.69 -15.36 -16.16
C LYS A 53 13.06 -14.03 -15.77
N CYS A 54 12.67 -13.88 -14.50
CA CYS A 54 12.11 -12.64 -13.96
C CYS A 54 13.12 -11.48 -14.00
N ILE A 55 14.35 -11.72 -13.54
CA ILE A 55 15.42 -10.70 -13.56
C ILE A 55 15.78 -10.31 -15.00
N GLU A 56 15.93 -11.28 -15.90
CA GLU A 56 16.22 -11.02 -17.32
C GLU A 56 15.13 -10.16 -17.99
N SER A 57 13.86 -10.32 -17.62
CA SER A 57 12.79 -9.50 -18.18
C SER A 57 12.88 -8.02 -17.79
N ILE A 58 13.43 -7.72 -16.61
CA ILE A 58 13.62 -6.35 -16.08
C ILE A 58 14.90 -5.70 -16.63
N ASP A 59 15.94 -6.51 -16.86
CA ASP A 59 17.21 -6.02 -17.43
C ASP A 59 17.10 -5.66 -18.91
N ASN A 60 16.17 -6.28 -19.64
CA ASN A 60 15.90 -6.04 -21.06
C ASN A 60 14.87 -4.91 -21.33
N GLU A 61 14.31 -4.30 -20.28
CA GLU A 61 13.44 -3.11 -20.31
C GLU A 61 14.24 -1.80 -20.11
#